data_AF-A0A1H9J0E5-F1
#
_entry.id   AF-A0A1H9J0E5-F1
#
_cell.length_a   1.000
_cell.length_b   1.000
_cell.length_c   1.000
_cell.angle_alpha   90.00
_cell.angle_beta   90.00
_cell.angle_gamma   90.00
#
_symmetry.space_group_name_H-M   'P 1'
#
loop_
_entity.id
_entity.type
_entity.pdbx_description
1 polymer ?
#
loop_
_entity_poly.entity_id
_entity_poly.type
_entity_poly.pdbx_seq_one_letter_code
_entity_poly.pdbx_strand_id
1 'polypeptide(L)'
;MRTATLLAALVLTLAGCSGWHEQAGVGECAKQVDVGNTNVDMAEVDCSSADAMYRVSSRERRTMCPTGDYLTESSGRSRTNGKTRLCYVLNVQEGDCLKAVNQYFERVACGTGTRKVTKVVDGKSDRALCNGDDAKTYSQPVKTICITN
;
A
#
# COMPACT_ATOMS: atom_id res chain seq x y z
N MET A 1 -36.72 14.32 46.25
CA MET A 1 -36.77 14.50 44.78
C MET A 1 -35.34 14.76 44.32
N ARG A 2 -34.88 13.97 43.34
CA ARG A 2 -33.48 13.67 43.02
C ARG A 2 -32.77 14.84 42.33
N THR A 3 -31.68 15.33 42.91
CA THR A 3 -30.71 16.19 42.22
C THR A 3 -29.63 15.30 41.61
N ALA A 4 -29.68 15.12 40.29
CA ALA A 4 -28.68 14.38 39.52
C ALA A 4 -27.61 15.36 39.03
N THR A 5 -26.44 15.36 39.65
CA THR A 5 -25.24 16.07 39.19
C THR A 5 -24.57 15.24 38.09
N LEU A 6 -24.75 15.66 36.84
CA LEU A 6 -24.00 15.16 35.69
C LEU A 6 -22.59 15.75 35.72
N LEU A 7 -21.60 14.98 36.20
CA LEU A 7 -20.19 15.28 36.00
C LEU A 7 -19.79 14.80 34.60
N ALA A 8 -19.70 15.73 33.66
CA ALA A 8 -19.07 15.48 32.36
C ALA A 8 -17.56 15.36 32.55
N ALA A 9 -17.04 14.14 32.54
CA ALA A 9 -15.60 13.88 32.48
C ALA A 9 -15.11 14.16 31.05
N LEU A 10 -14.50 15.33 30.86
CA LEU A 10 -13.81 15.69 29.62
C LEU A 10 -12.46 14.96 29.60
N VAL A 11 -12.42 13.77 28.99
CA VAL A 11 -11.16 13.06 28.76
C VAL A 11 -10.46 13.72 27.56
N LEU A 12 -9.60 14.69 27.84
CA LEU A 12 -8.63 15.21 26.88
C LEU A 12 -7.49 14.20 26.73
N THR A 13 -7.62 13.26 25.78
CA THR A 13 -6.48 12.47 25.32
C THR A 13 -5.54 13.38 24.53
N LEU A 14 -4.52 13.90 25.20
CA LEU A 14 -3.34 14.48 24.57
C LEU A 14 -2.57 13.35 23.88
N ALA A 15 -2.90 13.07 22.62
CA ALA A 15 -2.03 12.31 21.73
C ALA A 15 -0.84 13.21 21.39
N GLY A 16 0.26 13.04 22.13
CA GLY A 16 1.54 13.66 21.83
C GLY A 16 2.05 13.17 20.48
N CYS A 17 2.05 14.05 19.48
CA CYS A 17 2.62 13.82 18.16
C CYS A 17 4.15 13.66 18.26
N SER A 18 4.61 12.42 18.30
CA SER A 18 5.96 12.05 17.89
C SER A 18 5.82 11.51 16.47
N GLY A 19 6.50 12.10 15.49
CA GLY A 19 6.42 11.73 14.07
C GLY A 19 7.06 10.37 13.77
N TRP A 20 6.55 9.31 14.40
CA TRP A 20 6.86 7.92 14.10
C TRP A 20 5.60 7.32 13.47
N HIS A 21 5.65 7.06 12.17
CA HIS A 21 4.64 6.22 11.53
C HIS A 21 4.95 4.75 11.82
N GLU A 22 3.91 3.97 12.09
CA GLU A 22 4.05 2.52 12.23
C GLU A 22 4.29 1.91 10.86
N GLN A 23 5.24 0.98 10.78
CA GLN A 23 5.53 0.25 9.55
C GLN A 23 4.59 -0.94 9.45
N ALA A 24 3.83 -1.03 8.36
CA ALA A 24 2.90 -2.13 8.11
C ALA A 24 3.57 -3.52 8.17
N GLY A 25 2.90 -4.44 8.84
CA GLY A 25 3.15 -5.88 8.86
C GLY A 25 2.61 -6.61 7.63
N VAL A 26 2.95 -7.89 7.50
CA VAL A 26 2.48 -8.72 6.37
C VAL A 26 0.95 -8.85 6.44
N GLY A 27 0.29 -8.51 5.33
CA GLY A 27 -1.17 -8.52 5.23
C GLY A 27 -1.83 -7.19 5.60
N GLU A 28 -1.09 -6.21 6.11
CA GLU A 28 -1.60 -4.85 6.40
C GLU A 28 -1.43 -3.91 5.21
N CYS A 29 -2.22 -2.84 5.21
CA CYS A 29 -2.18 -1.84 4.17
C CYS A 29 -1.25 -0.69 4.52
N ALA A 30 -0.69 -0.09 3.49
CA ALA A 30 0.26 0.99 3.62
C ALA A 30 0.03 2.06 2.57
N LYS A 31 0.43 3.27 2.92
CA LYS A 31 0.52 4.43 2.04
C LYS A 31 1.93 4.99 2.03
N GLN A 32 2.30 5.60 0.93
CA GLN A 32 3.57 6.31 0.83
C GLN A 32 3.62 7.49 1.80
N VAL A 33 4.76 7.66 2.46
CA VAL A 33 4.99 8.78 3.40
C VAL A 33 5.36 10.04 2.63
N ASP A 34 6.24 9.91 1.65
CA ASP A 34 6.71 11.01 0.80
C ASP A 34 6.87 10.53 -0.64
N VAL A 35 6.01 11.04 -1.52
CA VAL A 35 6.06 10.75 -2.97
C VAL A 35 7.29 11.34 -3.66
N GLY A 36 7.90 12.40 -3.10
CA GLY A 36 9.07 13.08 -3.66
C GLY A 36 10.39 12.38 -3.36
N ASN A 37 10.39 11.43 -2.42
CA ASN A 37 11.57 10.67 -2.05
C ASN A 37 11.82 9.51 -3.04
N THR A 38 13.09 9.33 -3.41
CA THR A 38 13.52 8.20 -4.25
C THR A 38 13.64 6.91 -3.45
N ASN A 39 13.82 7.01 -2.14
CA ASN A 39 13.70 5.87 -1.24
C ASN A 39 12.23 5.60 -0.95
N VAL A 40 11.83 4.34 -1.12
CA VAL A 40 10.50 3.89 -0.71
C VAL A 40 10.41 3.92 0.81
N ASP A 41 9.39 4.61 1.32
CA ASP A 41 9.02 4.66 2.74
C ASP A 41 7.50 4.66 2.85
N MET A 42 6.98 3.71 3.63
CA MET A 42 5.56 3.42 3.71
C MET A 42 5.10 3.45 5.17
N ALA A 43 3.96 4.10 5.40
CA ALA A 43 3.26 4.09 6.68
C ALA A 43 2.07 3.16 6.63
N GLU A 44 1.82 2.45 7.72
CA GLU A 44 0.59 1.70 7.92
C GLU A 44 -0.63 2.63 7.82
N VAL A 45 -1.70 2.12 7.22
CA VAL A 45 -2.98 2.79 7.14
C VAL A 45 -4.10 1.74 7.13
N ASP A 46 -5.27 2.12 7.62
CA ASP A 46 -6.46 1.28 7.52
C ASP A 46 -6.73 0.91 6.05
N CYS A 47 -6.89 -0.39 5.77
CA CYS A 47 -7.12 -0.92 4.41
C CYS A 47 -8.38 -0.38 3.73
N SER A 48 -9.34 0.17 4.48
CA SER A 48 -10.55 0.80 3.95
C SER A 48 -10.34 2.28 3.58
N SER A 49 -9.21 2.86 3.95
CA SER A 49 -8.85 4.23 3.59
C SER A 49 -8.64 4.38 2.09
N ALA A 50 -9.05 5.52 1.53
CA ALA A 50 -8.77 5.86 0.14
C ALA A 50 -7.26 5.94 -0.16
N ASP A 51 -6.45 6.25 0.85
CA ASP A 51 -4.99 6.35 0.74
C ASP A 51 -4.28 4.98 0.78
N ALA A 52 -5.00 3.90 1.11
CA ALA A 52 -4.46 2.55 1.25
C ALA A 52 -4.14 1.92 -0.11
N MET A 53 -3.11 2.43 -0.78
CA MET A 53 -2.74 2.04 -2.14
C MET A 53 -1.99 0.72 -2.24
N TYR A 54 -1.40 0.27 -1.12
CA TYR A 54 -0.54 -0.90 -1.10
C TYR A 54 -0.89 -1.82 0.05
N ARG A 55 -0.55 -3.09 -0.12
CA ARG A 55 -0.61 -4.11 0.93
C ARG A 55 0.72 -4.85 0.99
N VAL A 56 1.22 -5.07 2.20
CA VAL A 56 2.45 -5.86 2.39
C VAL A 56 2.14 -7.31 2.09
N SER A 57 2.78 -7.89 1.07
CA SER A 57 2.62 -9.29 0.75
C SER A 57 3.63 -10.19 1.46
N SER A 58 4.87 -9.76 1.59
CA SER A 58 5.91 -10.55 2.26
C SER A 58 7.00 -9.68 2.85
N ARG A 59 7.74 -10.28 3.79
CA ARG A 59 8.93 -9.71 4.40
C ARG A 59 10.10 -10.64 4.14
N GLU A 60 11.02 -10.18 3.31
CA GLU A 60 12.16 -10.96 2.85
C GLU A 60 13.43 -10.58 3.61
N ARG A 61 14.17 -11.58 4.11
CA ARG A 61 15.41 -11.35 4.86
C ARG A 61 16.60 -11.80 4.03
N ARG A 62 17.50 -10.87 3.70
CA ARG A 62 18.72 -11.10 2.89
C ARG A 62 18.44 -11.54 1.44
N THR A 63 17.18 -11.69 1.04
CA THR A 63 16.73 -12.04 -0.31
C THR A 63 15.98 -10.86 -0.96
N MET A 64 15.69 -10.97 -2.26
CA MET A 64 14.82 -10.04 -2.99
C MET A 64 13.36 -10.45 -2.82
N CYS A 65 12.44 -9.55 -3.20
CA CYS A 65 11.02 -9.89 -3.32
C CYS A 65 10.82 -11.06 -4.29
N PRO A 66 9.72 -11.82 -4.15
CA PRO A 66 9.33 -12.85 -5.10
C PRO A 66 9.21 -12.29 -6.53
N THR A 67 9.11 -13.17 -7.52
CA THR A 67 8.93 -12.77 -8.92
C THR A 67 7.64 -11.96 -9.08
N GLY A 68 7.72 -10.76 -9.63
CA GLY A 68 6.57 -9.91 -9.88
C GLY A 68 6.90 -8.42 -9.77
N ASP A 69 5.86 -7.61 -9.93
CA ASP A 69 5.92 -6.14 -10.00
C ASP A 69 5.80 -5.49 -8.60
N TYR A 70 6.45 -6.07 -7.59
CA TYR A 70 6.40 -5.56 -6.21
C TYR A 70 7.06 -4.19 -6.09
N LEU A 71 6.39 -3.28 -5.41
CA LEU A 71 7.07 -2.11 -4.84
C LEU A 71 7.91 -2.61 -3.66
N THR A 72 9.19 -2.24 -3.61
CA THR A 72 10.14 -2.78 -2.62
C THR A 72 10.64 -1.69 -1.69
N GLU A 73 10.27 -1.78 -0.41
CA GLU A 73 10.92 -1.01 0.65
C GLU A 73 12.09 -1.80 1.21
N SER A 74 13.17 -1.10 1.52
CA SER A 74 14.45 -1.69 1.91
C SER A 74 14.90 -1.11 3.24
N SER A 75 14.96 -1.95 4.28
CA SER A 75 15.54 -1.52 5.55
C SER A 75 17.04 -1.23 5.39
N GLY A 76 17.56 -0.35 6.25
CA GLY A 76 19.01 -0.20 6.42
C GLY A 76 19.69 -1.53 6.74
N ARG A 77 20.98 -1.65 6.38
CA ARG A 77 21.78 -2.86 6.61
C ARG A 77 22.22 -2.93 8.08
N SER A 78 21.61 -3.81 8.87
CA SER A 78 22.21 -4.22 10.16
C SER A 78 23.30 -5.27 9.92
N ARG A 79 24.47 -5.12 10.56
CA ARG A 79 25.58 -6.10 10.45
C ARG A 79 25.16 -7.50 10.91
N THR A 80 24.20 -7.59 11.83
CA THR A 80 23.75 -8.85 12.44
C THR A 80 22.58 -9.47 11.64
N ASN A 81 21.60 -8.66 11.24
CA ASN A 81 20.35 -9.18 10.64
C ASN A 81 20.35 -9.17 9.10
N GLY A 82 21.27 -8.44 8.47
CA GLY A 82 21.25 -8.21 7.03
C GLY A 82 20.20 -7.18 6.62
N LYS A 83 19.94 -7.09 5.31
CA LYS A 83 18.92 -6.20 4.73
C LYS A 83 17.56 -6.91 4.74
N THR A 84 16.56 -6.29 5.33
CA THR A 84 15.16 -6.73 5.24
C THR A 84 14.47 -5.95 4.13
N ARG A 85 13.58 -6.61 3.39
CA ARG A 85 12.77 -5.98 2.36
C ARG A 85 11.30 -6.24 2.64
N LEU A 86 10.48 -5.22 2.46
CA LEU A 86 9.04 -5.35 2.40
C LEU A 86 8.59 -5.29 0.95
N CYS A 87 7.75 -6.24 0.59
CA CYS A 87 7.29 -6.45 -0.78
C CYS A 87 5.81 -6.10 -0.84
N TYR A 88 5.49 -5.00 -1.49
CA TYR A 88 4.14 -4.46 -1.55
C TYR A 88 3.48 -4.81 -2.87
N VAL A 89 2.19 -5.12 -2.79
CA VAL A 89 1.30 -5.29 -3.95
C VAL A 89 0.27 -4.16 -3.94
N LEU A 90 -0.26 -3.82 -5.11
CA LEU A 90 -1.33 -2.82 -5.19
C LEU A 90 -2.61 -3.30 -4.50
N ASN A 91 -3.20 -2.42 -3.70
CA ASN A 91 -4.52 -2.58 -3.09
C ASN A 91 -5.55 -1.79 -3.92
N VAL A 92 -6.00 -2.42 -5.01
CA VAL A 92 -6.94 -1.83 -5.97
C VAL A 92 -8.02 -2.82 -6.36
N GLN A 93 -9.11 -2.28 -6.90
CA GLN A 93 -10.29 -2.96 -7.37
C GLN A 93 -10.58 -2.55 -8.82
N GLU A 94 -11.37 -3.35 -9.52
CA GLU A 94 -11.82 -2.99 -10.86
C GLU A 94 -12.65 -1.70 -10.83
N GLY A 95 -12.36 -0.80 -11.77
CA GLY A 95 -12.99 0.51 -11.85
C GLY A 95 -12.16 1.64 -11.26
N ASP A 96 -11.14 1.34 -10.45
CA ASP A 96 -10.29 2.35 -9.81
C ASP A 96 -9.55 3.19 -10.85
N CYS A 97 -9.51 4.50 -10.63
CA CYS A 97 -8.69 5.40 -11.41
C CYS A 97 -7.45 5.81 -10.64
N LEU A 98 -6.32 5.75 -11.34
CA LEU A 98 -4.99 5.84 -10.79
C LEU A 98 -4.22 6.97 -11.49
N LYS A 99 -3.40 7.65 -10.70
CA LYS A 99 -2.35 8.54 -11.18
C LYS A 99 -1.02 7.94 -10.79
N ALA A 100 -0.11 7.81 -11.76
CA ALA A 100 1.27 7.43 -11.46
C ALA A 100 2.04 8.66 -10.98
N VAL A 101 2.73 8.53 -9.83
CA VAL A 101 3.58 9.56 -9.23
C VAL A 101 4.90 8.90 -8.85
N ASN A 102 5.95 9.15 -9.63
CA ASN A 102 7.23 8.44 -9.51
C ASN A 102 7.04 6.91 -9.61
N GLN A 103 7.55 6.15 -8.64
CA GLN A 103 7.34 4.70 -8.54
C GLN A 103 5.96 4.31 -7.99
N TYR A 104 5.14 5.28 -7.53
CA TYR A 104 3.88 5.02 -6.85
C TYR A 104 2.66 5.21 -7.75
N PHE A 105 1.54 4.65 -7.33
CA PHE A 105 0.20 5.00 -7.75
C PHE A 105 -0.57 5.68 -6.61
N GLU A 106 -1.41 6.63 -6.99
CA GLU A 106 -2.42 7.24 -6.14
C GLU A 106 -3.80 7.00 -6.75
N ARG A 107 -4.77 6.69 -5.90
CA ARG A 107 -6.18 6.61 -6.29
C ARG A 107 -6.73 8.02 -6.44
N VAL A 108 -7.38 8.28 -7.57
CA VAL A 108 -7.92 9.60 -7.94
C VAL A 108 -9.32 9.44 -8.53
N ALA A 109 -10.06 10.55 -8.60
CA ALA A 109 -11.31 10.58 -9.37
C ALA A 109 -11.01 10.31 -10.86
N CYS A 110 -11.83 9.48 -11.50
CA CYS A 110 -11.70 9.19 -12.92
C CYS A 110 -11.91 10.45 -13.77
N GLY A 111 -11.03 10.64 -14.75
CA GLY A 111 -11.13 11.76 -15.66
C GLY A 111 -10.11 11.68 -16.79
N THR A 112 -9.93 12.79 -17.48
CA THR A 112 -8.96 12.88 -18.58
C THR A 112 -7.54 12.69 -18.05
N GLY A 113 -6.79 11.76 -18.63
CA GLY A 113 -5.39 11.49 -18.28
C GLY A 113 -5.18 10.62 -17.04
N THR A 114 -6.24 10.03 -16.48
CA THR A 114 -6.14 9.03 -15.40
C THR A 114 -6.13 7.62 -15.99
N ARG A 115 -5.36 6.72 -15.38
CA ARG A 115 -5.26 5.33 -15.78
C ARG A 115 -6.31 4.51 -15.04
N LYS A 116 -6.99 3.56 -15.68
CA LYS A 116 -8.09 2.80 -15.04
C LYS A 116 -7.70 1.34 -14.83
N VAL A 117 -8.00 0.79 -13.65
CA VAL A 117 -7.94 -0.64 -13.37
C VAL A 117 -9.10 -1.32 -14.06
N THR A 118 -8.81 -2.06 -15.13
CA THR A 118 -9.84 -2.70 -15.97
C THR A 118 -10.15 -4.12 -15.54
N LYS A 119 -9.19 -4.79 -14.87
CA LYS A 119 -9.35 -6.18 -14.45
C LYS A 119 -8.44 -6.51 -13.27
N VAL A 120 -8.95 -7.28 -12.32
CA VAL A 120 -8.16 -7.88 -11.23
C VAL A 120 -8.40 -9.39 -11.23
N VAL A 121 -7.36 -10.17 -11.54
CA VAL A 121 -7.42 -11.63 -11.61
C VAL A 121 -6.63 -12.24 -10.47
N ASP A 122 -7.33 -12.87 -9.52
CA ASP A 122 -6.72 -13.68 -8.46
C ASP A 122 -6.33 -15.07 -8.95
N GLY A 123 -5.27 -15.63 -8.37
CA GLY A 123 -4.79 -16.99 -8.64
C GLY A 123 -4.00 -17.15 -9.95
N LYS A 124 -3.83 -16.08 -10.74
CA LYS A 124 -3.02 -16.10 -11.97
C LYS A 124 -2.07 -14.92 -12.04
N SER A 125 -0.80 -15.21 -12.30
CA SER A 125 0.25 -14.22 -12.58
C SER A 125 0.62 -14.34 -14.05
N ASP A 126 -0.12 -13.64 -14.91
CA ASP A 126 0.00 -13.77 -16.36
C ASP A 126 -0.36 -12.44 -17.04
N ARG A 127 0.66 -11.79 -17.60
CA ARG A 127 0.55 -10.50 -18.28
C ARG A 127 -0.35 -10.55 -19.51
N ALA A 128 -0.48 -11.72 -20.16
CA ALA A 128 -1.31 -11.88 -21.36
C ALA A 128 -2.80 -11.68 -21.08
N LEU A 129 -3.25 -11.83 -19.82
CA LEU A 129 -4.64 -11.60 -19.41
C LEU A 129 -5.13 -10.15 -19.59
N CYS A 130 -4.18 -9.22 -19.79
CA CYS A 130 -4.42 -7.80 -19.99
C CYS A 130 -4.50 -7.37 -21.46
N ASN A 131 -4.39 -8.30 -22.43
CA ASN A 131 -4.62 -8.02 -23.86
C ASN A 131 -3.84 -6.83 -24.44
N GLY A 132 -2.61 -6.59 -23.95
CA GLY A 132 -1.76 -5.48 -24.39
C GLY A 132 -1.83 -4.22 -23.51
N ASP A 133 -2.77 -4.14 -22.57
CA ASP A 133 -2.77 -3.11 -21.53
C ASP A 133 -1.55 -3.27 -20.59
N ASP A 134 -1.24 -2.22 -19.82
CA ASP A 134 -0.26 -2.37 -18.75
C ASP A 134 -0.78 -3.36 -17.70
N ALA A 135 0.15 -4.07 -17.08
CA ALA A 135 -0.16 -5.12 -16.15
C ALA A 135 0.76 -5.08 -14.94
N LYS A 136 0.22 -5.43 -13.78
CA LYS A 136 1.00 -5.72 -12.58
C LYS A 136 0.74 -7.15 -12.19
N THR A 137 1.80 -7.94 -12.17
CA THR A 137 1.78 -9.38 -11.92
C THR A 137 2.54 -9.69 -10.65
N TYR A 138 1.98 -10.54 -9.79
CA TYR A 138 2.56 -10.89 -8.51
C TYR A 138 2.51 -12.41 -8.35
N SER A 139 3.58 -13.02 -7.84
CA SER A 139 3.59 -14.46 -7.52
C SER A 139 3.04 -14.77 -6.13
N GLN A 140 2.94 -13.77 -5.26
CA GLN A 140 2.46 -13.85 -3.88
C GLN A 140 1.81 -12.50 -3.51
N PRO A 141 0.51 -12.46 -3.14
CA PRO A 141 -0.47 -13.43 -3.61
C PRO A 141 -0.41 -13.53 -5.14
N VAL A 142 -0.69 -14.72 -5.70
CA VAL A 142 -0.72 -14.90 -7.15
C VAL A 142 -1.84 -14.03 -7.71
N LYS A 143 -1.50 -12.97 -8.46
CA LYS A 143 -2.49 -12.00 -8.97
C LYS A 143 -1.99 -11.29 -10.22
N THR A 144 -2.91 -10.92 -11.10
CA THR A 144 -2.70 -10.00 -12.23
C THR A 144 -3.65 -8.82 -12.12
N ILE A 145 -3.16 -7.62 -12.35
CA ILE A 145 -3.95 -6.37 -12.37
C ILE A 145 -3.71 -5.71 -13.72
N CYS A 146 -4.77 -5.44 -14.46
CA CYS A 146 -4.71 -4.77 -15.76
C CYS A 146 -5.06 -3.29 -15.62
N ILE A 147 -4.26 -2.43 -16.25
CA ILE A 147 -4.35 -0.98 -16.13
C ILE A 147 -4.29 -0.36 -17.53
N THR A 148 -5.40 0.23 -17.97
CA THR A 148 -5.45 1.02 -19.20
C THR A 148 -5.03 2.46 -18.92
N ASN A 149 -4.53 3.13 -19.96
CA ASN A 149 -4.42 4.59 -19.97
C ASN A 149 -5.78 5.27 -20.17
#